data_AF-A0A4V6NNS5-F1
#
_entry.id   AF-A0A4V6NNS5-F1
#
_cell.length_a   1.000
_cell.length_b   1.000
_cell.length_c   1.000
_cell.angle_alpha   90.00
_cell.angle_beta   90.00
_cell.angle_gamma   90.00
#
_symmetry.space_group_name_H-M   'P 1'
#
loop_
_entity.id
_entity.type
_entity.pdbx_description
1 polymer ?
#
loop_
_entity_poly.entity_id
_entity_poly.type
_entity_poly.pdbx_seq_one_letter_code
_entity_poly.pdbx_strand_id
1 'polypeptide(L)'
;STVSRVLKQFPEYHQEKERRKKENQEKARQWRNEYKKQKREQYDEDYELVIKDHREAVQRLSRKGKLSDEVLVKLCILHYDYNKEKERLVFNESAGKRPADLPRSVYVHKNVLKQFRVSIQQ
;
A
#
# COMPACT_ATOMS: atom_id res chain seq x y z
N SER A 1 21.09 -17.45 -51.84
CA SER A 1 19.85 -17.78 -52.56
C SER A 1 20.00 -17.45 -54.04
N THR A 2 19.64 -18.40 -54.90
CA THR A 2 19.63 -18.28 -56.37
C THR A 2 18.84 -17.06 -56.85
N VAL A 3 17.73 -16.73 -56.15
CA VAL A 3 16.85 -15.60 -56.46
C VAL A 3 17.58 -14.25 -56.37
N SER A 4 18.40 -14.05 -55.33
CA SER A 4 19.19 -12.81 -55.17
C SER A 4 20.23 -12.62 -56.29
N ARG A 5 20.76 -13.73 -56.81
CA ARG A 5 21.77 -13.71 -57.88
C ARG A 5 21.13 -13.32 -59.22
N VAL A 6 19.91 -13.81 -59.50
CA VAL A 6 19.09 -13.41 -60.67
C VAL A 6 18.66 -11.95 -60.57
N LEU A 7 18.18 -11.50 -59.41
CA LEU A 7 17.67 -10.14 -59.24
C LEU A 7 18.76 -9.06 -59.42
N LYS A 8 20.02 -9.36 -59.10
CA LYS A 8 21.15 -8.42 -59.28
C LYS A 8 21.53 -8.17 -60.74
N GLN A 9 21.03 -8.98 -61.68
CA GLN A 9 21.30 -8.80 -63.10
C GLN A 9 20.46 -7.68 -63.71
N PHE A 10 19.35 -7.29 -63.06
CA PHE A 10 18.51 -6.19 -63.51
C PHE A 10 19.19 -4.84 -63.19
N PRO A 11 19.26 -3.90 -64.15
CA PRO A 11 19.91 -2.61 -63.95
C PRO A 11 19.21 -1.76 -62.86
N GLU A 12 17.92 -1.95 -62.64
CA GLU A 12 17.12 -1.23 -61.64
C GLU A 12 17.28 -1.77 -60.21
N TYR A 13 17.91 -2.95 -60.05
CA TYR A 13 18.00 -3.65 -58.76
C TYR A 13 18.56 -2.79 -57.64
N HIS A 14 19.63 -2.03 -57.93
CA HIS A 14 20.29 -1.19 -56.94
C HIS A 14 19.41 -0.01 -56.51
N GLN A 15 18.67 0.59 -57.45
CA GLN A 15 17.75 1.70 -57.17
C GLN A 15 16.58 1.22 -56.31
N GLU A 16 15.97 0.09 -56.68
CA GLU A 16 14.86 -0.49 -55.93
C GLU A 16 15.29 -0.97 -54.54
N LYS A 17 16.51 -1.50 -54.41
CA LYS A 17 17.06 -1.89 -53.11
C LYS A 17 17.24 -0.69 -52.18
N GLU A 18 17.78 0.42 -52.68
CA GLU A 18 17.94 1.65 -51.88
C GLU A 18 16.59 2.29 -51.55
N ARG A 19 15.62 2.24 -52.46
CA ARG A 19 14.23 2.66 -52.18
C ARG A 19 13.64 1.87 -51.01
N ARG A 20 13.68 0.53 -51.07
CA ARG A 20 13.17 -0.34 -49.98
C ARG A 20 13.91 -0.14 -48.68
N LYS A 21 15.22 0.13 -48.73
CA LYS A 21 16.03 0.43 -47.55
C LYS A 21 15.53 1.70 -46.85
N LYS A 22 15.27 2.77 -47.60
CA LYS A 22 14.71 4.03 -47.07
C LYS A 22 13.30 3.83 -46.50
N GLU A 23 12.43 3.13 -47.22
CA GLU A 23 11.07 2.84 -46.74
C GLU A 23 11.06 2.00 -45.45
N ASN A 24 11.89 0.96 -45.38
CA ASN A 24 12.00 0.15 -44.18
C ASN A 24 12.60 0.94 -43.02
N GLN A 25 13.53 1.85 -43.28
CA GLN A 25 14.09 2.72 -42.24
C GLN A 25 13.01 3.64 -41.65
N GLU A 26 12.15 4.21 -42.49
CA GLU A 26 11.05 5.07 -42.05
C GLU A 26 10.00 4.28 -41.27
N LYS A 27 9.59 3.11 -41.79
CA LYS A 27 8.68 2.19 -41.07
C LYS A 27 9.23 1.78 -39.71
N ALA A 28 10.52 1.43 -39.64
CA ALA A 28 11.15 1.06 -38.37
C ALA A 28 11.23 2.24 -37.40
N ARG A 29 11.38 3.47 -37.91
CA ARG A 29 11.35 4.68 -37.09
C ARG A 29 9.96 4.93 -36.50
N GLN A 30 8.92 4.85 -37.34
CA GLN A 30 7.52 5.01 -36.92
C GLN A 30 7.15 3.96 -35.87
N TRP A 31 7.44 2.68 -36.15
CA TRP A 31 7.18 1.59 -35.22
C TRP A 31 7.88 1.79 -33.87
N ARG A 32 9.16 2.19 -33.85
CA ARG A 32 9.88 2.48 -32.60
C ARG A 32 9.26 3.64 -31.82
N ASN A 33 8.77 4.67 -32.51
CA ASN A 33 8.12 5.81 -31.87
C ASN A 33 6.77 5.42 -31.26
N GLU A 34 5.95 4.68 -32.00
CA GLU A 34 4.67 4.15 -31.52
C GLU A 34 4.86 3.21 -30.33
N TYR A 35 5.82 2.29 -30.40
CA TYR A 35 6.14 1.40 -29.30
C TYR A 35 6.55 2.17 -28.03
N LYS A 36 7.39 3.19 -28.18
CA LYS A 36 7.78 4.06 -27.04
C LYS A 36 6.60 4.83 -26.47
N LYS A 37 5.68 5.31 -27.32
CA LYS A 37 4.47 6.01 -26.90
C LYS A 37 3.57 5.07 -26.09
N GLN A 38 3.24 3.89 -26.62
CA GLN A 38 2.43 2.88 -25.94
C GLN A 38 3.03 2.49 -24.58
N LYS A 39 4.37 2.33 -24.51
CA LYS A 39 5.03 2.00 -23.24
C LYS A 39 4.98 3.11 -22.19
N ARG A 40 4.96 4.39 -22.60
CA ARG A 40 4.77 5.51 -21.68
C ARG A 40 3.34 5.56 -21.17
N GLU A 41 2.36 5.41 -22.06
CA GLU A 41 0.94 5.38 -21.70
C GLU A 41 0.64 4.23 -20.72
N GLN A 42 1.17 3.03 -20.98
CA GLN A 42 1.07 1.90 -20.06
C GLN A 42 1.67 2.20 -18.68
N TYR A 43 2.85 2.83 -18.63
CA TYR A 43 3.49 3.19 -17.36
C TYR A 43 2.67 4.21 -16.58
N ASP A 44 2.09 5.19 -17.27
CA ASP A 44 1.24 6.22 -16.64
C ASP A 44 -0.05 5.59 -16.07
N GLU A 45 -0.69 4.67 -16.80
CA GLU A 45 -1.86 3.92 -16.32
C GLU A 45 -1.53 3.06 -15.09
N ASP A 46 -0.42 2.32 -15.14
CA ASP A 46 0.03 1.48 -14.02
C ASP A 46 0.36 2.34 -12.78
N TYR A 47 0.99 3.50 -12.98
CA TYR A 47 1.32 4.43 -11.91
C TYR A 47 0.06 5.01 -11.25
N GLU A 48 -0.92 5.43 -12.04
CA GLU A 48 -2.20 5.93 -11.51
C GLU A 48 -2.94 4.86 -10.70
N LEU A 49 -2.89 3.60 -11.13
CA LEU A 49 -3.45 2.48 -10.36
C LEU A 49 -2.76 2.32 -9.00
N VAL A 50 -1.43 2.32 -8.98
CA VAL A 50 -0.65 2.21 -7.73
C VAL A 50 -0.95 3.39 -6.79
N ILE A 51 -1.04 4.62 -7.31
CA ILE A 51 -1.37 5.80 -6.50
C ILE A 51 -2.78 5.70 -5.93
N LYS A 52 -3.74 5.21 -6.72
CA LYS A 52 -5.11 4.98 -6.25
C LYS A 52 -5.14 3.95 -5.12
N ASP A 53 -4.50 2.80 -5.32
CA ASP A 53 -4.43 1.74 -4.31
C ASP A 53 -3.76 2.23 -3.02
N HIS A 54 -2.67 3.00 -3.16
CA HIS A 54 -2.00 3.63 -2.03
C HIS A 54 -2.93 4.57 -1.27
N ARG A 55 -3.68 5.44 -1.97
CA ARG A 55 -4.64 6.35 -1.35
C ARG A 55 -5.74 5.59 -0.61
N GLU A 56 -6.28 4.53 -1.20
CA GLU A 56 -7.28 3.69 -0.55
C GLU A 56 -6.74 3.01 0.71
N ALA A 57 -5.53 2.45 0.63
CA ALA A 57 -4.86 1.82 1.77
C ALA A 57 -4.63 2.84 2.90
N VAL A 58 -4.12 4.02 2.57
CA VAL A 58 -3.92 5.12 3.54
C VAL A 58 -5.25 5.51 4.20
N GLN A 59 -6.34 5.62 3.43
CA GLN A 59 -7.66 5.93 3.99
C GLN A 59 -8.19 4.83 4.91
N ARG A 60 -8.00 3.55 4.56
CA ARG A 60 -8.46 2.42 5.39
C ARG A 60 -7.65 2.27 6.67
N LEU A 61 -6.33 2.50 6.60
CA LEU A 61 -5.43 2.38 7.74
C LEU A 61 -5.47 3.62 8.65
N SER A 62 -5.74 4.79 8.08
CA SER A 62 -5.89 6.03 8.84
C SER A 62 -7.25 6.05 9.53
N ARG A 63 -7.29 5.58 10.78
CA ARG A 63 -8.40 5.91 11.68
C ARG A 63 -8.33 7.41 11.99
N LYS A 64 -9.35 8.17 11.58
CA LYS A 64 -9.45 9.63 11.73
C LYS A 64 -9.64 10.13 13.18
N GLY A 65 -9.19 9.41 14.20
CA GLY A 65 -9.41 9.81 15.59
C GLY A 65 -8.41 9.21 16.56
N LYS A 66 -8.27 9.87 17.71
CA LYS A 66 -7.54 9.32 18.86
C LYS A 66 -8.29 8.09 19.37
N LEU A 67 -7.56 7.07 19.84
CA LEU A 67 -8.17 5.97 20.57
C LEU A 67 -8.86 6.54 21.82
N SER A 68 -10.03 6.01 22.17
CA SER A 68 -10.67 6.39 23.42
C SER A 68 -9.90 5.83 24.60
N ASP A 69 -9.97 6.52 25.74
CA ASP A 69 -9.38 6.09 27.01
C ASP A 69 -9.78 4.65 27.36
N GLU A 70 -11.02 4.25 27.07
CA GLU A 70 -11.49 2.88 27.29
C GLU A 70 -10.71 1.85 26.46
N VAL A 71 -10.47 2.12 25.17
CA VAL A 71 -9.70 1.21 24.30
C VAL A 71 -8.25 1.15 24.76
N LEU A 72 -7.67 2.30 25.10
CA LEU A 72 -6.30 2.38 25.62
C LEU A 72 -6.13 1.57 26.92
N VAL A 73 -7.06 1.71 27.86
CA VAL A 73 -7.06 0.93 29.11
C VAL A 73 -7.26 -0.56 28.85
N LYS A 74 -8.14 -0.95 27.91
CA LYS A 74 -8.30 -2.37 27.52
C LYS A 74 -7.01 -2.98 26.97
N LEU A 75 -6.28 -2.24 26.14
CA LEU A 75 -4.99 -2.68 25.59
C LEU A 75 -3.90 -2.80 26.67
N CYS A 76 -3.95 -1.94 27.69
CA CYS A 76 -2.97 -1.88 28.77
C CYS A 76 -3.50 -2.44 30.11
N ILE A 77 -4.50 -3.32 30.09
CA ILE A 77 -5.26 -3.70 31.29
C ILE A 77 -4.39 -4.28 32.42
N LEU A 78 -3.29 -4.96 32.07
CA LEU A 78 -2.34 -5.55 33.01
C LEU A 78 -1.60 -4.50 33.87
N HIS A 79 -1.61 -3.22 33.46
CA HIS A 79 -0.96 -2.12 34.17
C HIS A 79 -1.94 -1.34 35.05
N TYR A 80 -3.16 -1.86 35.25
CA TYR A 80 -4.17 -1.24 36.09
C TYR A 80 -4.65 -2.20 37.17
N ASP A 81 -4.69 -1.70 38.39
CA ASP A 81 -5.25 -2.40 39.53
C ASP A 81 -6.68 -1.92 39.81
N TYR A 82 -7.55 -2.85 40.18
CA TYR A 82 -8.91 -2.52 40.55
C TYR A 82 -8.99 -2.11 42.02
N ASN A 83 -9.32 -0.83 42.27
CA ASN A 83 -9.65 -0.33 43.59
C ASN A 83 -11.14 -0.57 43.88
N LYS A 84 -11.41 -1.52 44.78
CA LYS A 84 -12.77 -1.93 45.17
C LYS A 84 -13.55 -0.82 45.88
N GLU A 85 -12.91 -0.03 46.73
CA GLU A 85 -13.57 1.02 47.52
C GLU A 85 -14.11 2.15 46.63
N LYS A 86 -13.33 2.50 45.60
CA LYS A 86 -13.67 3.59 44.69
C LYS A 86 -14.38 3.11 43.42
N GLU A 87 -14.49 1.79 43.22
CA GLU A 87 -14.98 1.15 41.99
C GLU A 87 -14.24 1.64 40.72
N ARG A 88 -12.91 1.81 40.80
CA ARG A 88 -12.09 2.37 39.70
C ARG A 88 -10.91 1.47 39.38
N LEU A 89 -10.50 1.48 38.10
CA LEU A 89 -9.18 1.04 37.71
C LEU A 89 -8.19 2.18 37.93
N VAL A 90 -7.09 1.88 38.62
CA VAL A 90 -6.02 2.83 38.93
C VAL A 90 -4.73 2.30 38.33
N PHE A 91 -4.00 3.15 37.61
CA PHE A 91 -2.73 2.75 37.00
C PHE A 91 -1.75 2.31 38.10
N ASN A 92 -1.15 1.14 37.90
CA ASN A 92 -0.16 0.58 38.81
C ASN A 92 1.21 1.24 38.56
N GLU A 93 1.64 2.08 39.49
CA GLU A 93 2.92 2.78 39.41
C GLU A 93 4.14 1.84 39.49
N SER A 94 3.96 0.60 39.97
CA SER A 94 5.04 -0.41 39.94
C SER A 94 5.31 -0.95 38.54
N ALA A 95 4.36 -0.80 37.61
CA ALA A 95 4.52 -1.22 36.22
C ALA A 95 5.35 -0.22 35.40
N GLY A 96 5.85 0.84 36.03
CA GLY A 96 6.71 1.86 35.45
C GLY A 96 6.01 3.21 35.34
N LYS A 97 6.65 4.14 34.62
CA LYS A 97 6.12 5.50 34.44
C LYS A 97 4.91 5.46 33.50
N ARG A 98 3.76 5.93 33.99
CA ARG A 98 2.53 6.08 33.17
C ARG A 98 2.80 6.98 31.94
N PRO A 99 2.54 6.49 30.72
CA PRO A 99 2.47 7.32 29.52
C PRO A 99 1.48 8.48 29.66
N ALA A 100 1.77 9.63 29.05
CA ALA A 100 0.91 10.82 29.16
C ALA A 100 -0.52 10.56 28.66
N ASP A 101 -0.65 9.74 27.61
CA ASP A 101 -1.91 9.42 26.93
C ASP A 101 -2.81 8.43 27.71
N LEU A 102 -2.27 7.70 28.70
CA LEU A 102 -3.06 6.75 29.49
C LEU A 102 -3.72 7.45 30.68
N PRO A 103 -5.01 7.28 30.96
CA PRO A 103 -5.64 7.91 32.13
C PRO A 103 -5.07 7.36 33.46
N ARG A 104 -4.89 8.21 34.48
CA ARG A 104 -4.44 7.76 35.81
C ARG A 104 -5.47 6.86 36.49
N SER A 105 -6.75 7.17 36.34
CA SER A 105 -7.83 6.32 36.84
C SER A 105 -9.07 6.40 35.96
N VAL A 106 -9.77 5.28 35.79
CA VAL A 106 -11.00 5.19 35.00
C VAL A 106 -12.09 4.55 35.84
N TYR A 107 -13.29 5.11 35.78
CA TYR A 107 -14.46 4.54 36.43
C TYR A 107 -14.91 3.29 35.68
N VAL A 108 -15.13 2.19 36.39
CA VAL A 108 -15.68 0.99 35.77
C VAL A 108 -17.12 0.86 36.19
N HIS A 109 -18.04 1.12 35.24
CA HIS A 109 -19.45 0.85 35.48
C HIS A 109 -19.65 -0.64 35.78
N LYS A 110 -20.52 -0.97 36.73
CA LYS A 110 -20.72 -2.34 37.26
C LYS A 110 -20.91 -3.44 36.21
N ASN A 111 -21.39 -3.08 35.02
CA ASN A 111 -21.61 -4.00 33.90
C ASN A 111 -20.32 -4.40 33.13
N VAL A 112 -19.28 -3.56 33.17
CA VAL A 112 -18.00 -3.75 32.45
C VAL A 112 -17.03 -4.66 33.23
N LEU A 113 -17.21 -4.84 34.54
CA LEU A 113 -16.39 -5.76 35.34
C LEU A 113 -16.73 -7.23 35.12
N LYS A 114 -17.96 -7.55 34.66
CA LYS A 114 -18.39 -8.94 34.42
C LYS A 114 -17.59 -9.61 33.30
N GLN A 115 -17.17 -8.86 32.28
CA GLN A 115 -16.37 -9.39 31.15
C GLN A 115 -14.89 -9.64 31.51
N PHE A 116 -14.39 -9.08 32.61
CA PHE A 116 -13.01 -9.32 33.07
C PHE A 116 -12.91 -10.31 34.24
N ARG A 117 -14.04 -10.73 34.82
CA ARG A 117 -14.08 -11.86 35.76
C ARG A 117 -14.15 -13.18 34.99
N VAL A 118 -13.03 -13.57 34.37
CA VAL A 118 -12.81 -14.98 34.07
C VAL A 118 -12.52 -15.67 35.39
N SER A 119 -13.40 -16.58 35.78
CA SER A 119 -13.29 -17.39 36.99
C SER A 119 -12.03 -18.24 36.93
N ILE A 120 -11.00 -17.86 37.68
CA ILE A 120 -9.94 -18.79 38.09
C ILE A 120 -10.54 -19.60 39.24
N GLN A 121 -11.19 -20.72 38.93
CA GLN A 121 -11.42 -21.79 39.89
C GLN A 121 -10.19 -22.71 39.84
N GLN A 122 -9.42 -22.72 40.92
CA GLN A 122 -8.59 -23.86 41.32
C GLN A 122 -9.18 -24.41 42.62
#